data_AF-A0A3N5Q9G6-F1
#
_entry.id   AF-A0A3N5Q9G6-F1
#
_cell.length_a   1.000
_cell.length_b   1.000
_cell.length_c   1.000
_cell.angle_alpha   90.00
_cell.angle_beta   90.00
_cell.angle_gamma   90.00
#
_symmetry.space_group_name_H-M   'P 1'
#
loop_
_entity.id
_entity.type
_entity.pdbx_description
1 polymer ?
#
loop_
_entity_poly.entity_id
_entity_poly.type
_entity_poly.pdbx_seq_one_letter_code
_entity_poly.pdbx_strand_id
1 'polypeptide(L)'
;MIPIFFITMLLLFTDMARAAPLLPTDPGRVGKQGLNGIDADNDGVRDDIQRYLSVEYPDDEKVRLVMTQVTIEYQKLLAESNDPEAAVLHATRLARHGECLDYLVGDAARTMLARLKAEILNTQERSRAY
;
A
#
# COMPACT_ATOMS: atom_id res chain seq x y z
N MET A 1 48.27 18.94 -15.30
CA MET A 1 48.05 19.03 -13.84
C MET A 1 46.68 19.67 -13.63
N ILE A 2 45.64 18.86 -13.52
CA ILE A 2 44.26 19.33 -13.30
C ILE A 2 44.03 19.28 -11.79
N PRO A 3 43.52 20.35 -11.14
CA PRO A 3 43.45 20.40 -9.69
C PRO A 3 42.39 19.43 -9.17
N ILE A 4 42.79 18.66 -8.14
CA ILE A 4 42.01 17.60 -7.48
C ILE A 4 40.68 18.12 -6.87
N PHE A 5 40.53 19.44 -6.71
CA PHE A 5 39.33 20.08 -6.18
C PHE A 5 38.09 20.05 -7.10
N PHE A 6 38.24 19.75 -8.40
CA PHE A 6 37.09 19.71 -9.31
C PHE A 6 36.31 18.38 -9.28
N ILE A 7 36.88 17.31 -8.69
CA ILE A 7 36.25 15.98 -8.66
C ILE A 7 35.34 15.83 -7.42
N THR A 8 35.62 16.53 -6.32
CA THR A 8 34.84 16.44 -5.08
C THR A 8 33.51 17.20 -5.10
N MET A 9 33.31 18.13 -6.04
CA MET A 9 32.04 18.88 -6.19
C MET A 9 31.05 18.22 -7.16
N LEU A 10 31.45 17.14 -7.85
CA LEU A 10 30.57 16.35 -8.74
C LEU A 10 30.06 15.06 -8.08
N LEU A 11 30.53 14.73 -6.87
CA LEU A 11 30.14 13.52 -6.13
C LEU A 11 29.21 13.80 -4.94
N LEU A 12 28.81 15.05 -4.71
CA LEU A 12 27.82 15.42 -3.68
C LEU A 12 26.39 15.59 -4.22
N PHE A 13 26.15 15.34 -5.52
CA PHE A 13 24.82 15.43 -6.14
C PHE A 13 24.26 14.08 -6.62
N THR A 14 24.95 12.97 -6.39
CA THR A 14 24.46 11.63 -6.78
C THR A 14 23.64 10.93 -5.69
N ASP A 15 23.20 11.64 -4.65
CA ASP A 15 22.51 11.03 -3.49
C ASP A 15 21.03 11.45 -3.33
N MET A 16 20.36 11.81 -4.42
CA MET A 16 18.90 12.03 -4.41
C MET A 16 18.24 11.58 -5.71
N ALA A 17 18.37 10.30 -6.01
CA ALA A 17 17.35 9.63 -6.80
C ALA A 17 17.14 8.25 -6.19
N ARG A 18 16.60 8.22 -4.96
CA ARG A 18 15.79 7.08 -4.57
C ARG A 18 14.67 7.05 -5.62
N ALA A 19 14.81 6.17 -6.61
CA ALA A 19 13.83 6.04 -7.68
C ALA A 19 12.48 5.89 -7.00
N ALA A 20 11.61 6.89 -7.15
CA ALA A 20 10.23 6.74 -6.73
C ALA A 20 9.74 5.46 -7.41
N PRO A 21 9.10 4.53 -6.67
CA PRO A 21 8.46 3.38 -7.31
C PRO A 21 7.63 3.93 -8.47
N LEU A 22 7.81 3.37 -9.67
CA LEU A 22 6.99 3.71 -10.81
C LEU A 22 5.56 3.28 -10.46
N LEU A 23 4.78 4.20 -9.90
CA LEU A 23 3.40 3.89 -9.54
C LEU A 23 2.62 3.60 -10.82
N PRO A 24 1.71 2.61 -10.79
CA PRO A 24 0.81 2.38 -11.90
C PRO A 24 -0.03 3.63 -12.16
N THR A 25 -0.48 3.74 -13.41
CA THR A 25 -1.41 4.80 -13.80
C THR A 25 -2.72 4.67 -13.02
N ASP A 26 -3.33 5.79 -12.64
CA ASP A 26 -4.63 5.76 -11.98
C ASP A 26 -5.67 5.04 -12.86
N PRO A 27 -6.27 3.93 -12.40
CA PRO A 27 -7.24 3.18 -13.17
C PRO A 27 -8.60 3.90 -13.23
N GLY A 28 -8.80 4.98 -12.47
CA GLY A 28 -10.02 5.78 -12.49
C GLY A 28 -11.28 4.94 -12.25
N ARG A 29 -12.30 5.13 -13.11
CA ARG A 29 -13.58 4.42 -12.97
C ARG A 29 -13.49 2.93 -13.29
N VAL A 30 -12.56 2.51 -14.15
CA VAL A 30 -12.42 1.09 -14.51
C VAL A 30 -11.82 0.29 -13.35
N GLY A 31 -10.99 0.90 -12.50
CA GLY A 31 -10.47 0.29 -11.27
C GLY A 31 -11.53 -0.03 -10.21
N LYS A 32 -12.73 0.53 -10.33
CA LYS A 32 -13.87 0.29 -9.43
C LYS A 32 -14.79 -0.85 -9.90
N GLN A 33 -14.46 -1.52 -11.01
CA GLN A 33 -15.24 -2.65 -11.50
C GLN A 33 -14.84 -3.94 -10.78
N GLY A 34 -15.83 -4.67 -10.28
CA GLY A 34 -15.62 -5.94 -9.60
C GLY A 34 -14.95 -5.82 -8.22
N LEU A 35 -14.89 -6.95 -7.53
CA LEU A 35 -14.16 -7.09 -6.26
C LEU A 35 -12.67 -6.77 -6.41
N ASN A 36 -12.03 -7.34 -7.44
CA ASN A 36 -10.57 -7.33 -7.57
C ASN A 36 -10.01 -6.02 -8.14
N GLY A 37 -10.80 -5.24 -8.90
CA GLY A 37 -10.30 -4.02 -9.55
C GLY A 37 -9.14 -4.29 -10.53
N ILE A 38 -8.22 -3.32 -10.65
CA ILE A 38 -7.04 -3.41 -11.52
C ILE A 38 -5.79 -3.42 -10.65
N ASP A 39 -4.94 -4.41 -10.88
CA ASP A 39 -3.57 -4.57 -10.36
C ASP A 39 -2.70 -4.82 -11.61
N ALA A 40 -2.10 -3.77 -12.15
CA ALA A 40 -1.44 -3.81 -13.46
C ALA A 40 -0.06 -4.47 -13.40
N ASP A 41 0.65 -4.33 -12.28
CA ASP A 41 1.98 -4.90 -12.06
C ASP A 41 1.95 -6.26 -11.34
N ASN A 42 0.77 -6.74 -10.95
CA ASN A 42 0.51 -8.03 -10.30
C ASN A 42 1.27 -8.18 -8.98
N ASP A 43 1.41 -7.09 -8.22
CA ASP A 43 2.06 -7.11 -6.91
C ASP A 43 1.09 -7.51 -5.76
N GLY A 44 -0.19 -7.73 -6.10
CA GLY A 44 -1.25 -8.10 -5.18
C GLY A 44 -2.00 -6.91 -4.57
N VAL A 45 -1.67 -5.68 -4.97
CA VAL A 45 -2.30 -4.44 -4.53
C VAL A 45 -2.94 -3.77 -5.73
N ARG A 46 -4.20 -3.34 -5.60
CA ARG A 46 -4.82 -2.57 -6.67
C ARG A 46 -4.10 -1.25 -6.90
N ASP A 47 -4.01 -0.84 -8.15
CA ASP A 47 -3.39 0.41 -8.58
C ASP A 47 -3.99 1.62 -7.82
N ASP A 48 -5.31 1.66 -7.60
CA ASP A 48 -5.97 2.74 -6.86
C ASP A 48 -5.47 2.86 -5.41
N ILE A 49 -5.22 1.73 -4.74
CA ILE A 49 -4.71 1.71 -3.37
C ILE A 49 -3.20 1.95 -3.32
N GLN A 50 -2.41 1.39 -4.25
CA GLN A 50 -0.97 1.69 -4.32
C GLN A 50 -0.73 3.21 -4.43
N ARG A 51 -1.53 3.87 -5.28
CA ARG A 51 -1.48 5.32 -5.43
C ARG A 51 -1.89 6.06 -4.15
N TYR A 52 -2.99 5.64 -3.52
CA TYR A 52 -3.40 6.20 -2.22
C TYR A 52 -2.29 6.11 -1.17
N LEU A 53 -1.66 4.93 -1.02
CA LEU A 53 -0.58 4.73 -0.05
C LEU A 53 0.64 5.61 -0.34
N SER A 54 0.98 5.82 -1.62
CA SER A 54 2.09 6.69 -1.97
C SER A 54 1.81 8.17 -1.75
N VAL A 55 0.55 8.61 -1.87
CA VAL A 55 0.15 10.00 -1.66
C VAL A 55 -0.02 10.32 -0.17
N GLU A 56 -0.65 9.42 0.58
CA GLU A 56 -0.95 9.62 2.01
C GLU A 56 0.32 9.48 2.87
N TYR A 57 1.25 8.60 2.49
CA TYR A 57 2.46 8.31 3.27
C TYR A 57 3.73 8.47 2.42
N PRO A 58 4.06 9.67 1.89
CA PRO A 58 5.15 9.86 0.93
C PRO A 58 6.55 9.69 1.54
N ASP A 59 6.71 9.96 2.84
CA ASP A 59 8.01 9.94 3.51
C ASP A 59 8.16 8.78 4.52
N ASP A 60 7.11 8.00 4.74
CA ASP A 60 7.12 6.90 5.71
C ASP A 60 7.11 5.54 5.02
N GLU A 61 8.29 5.08 4.63
CA GLU A 61 8.48 3.80 3.95
C GLU A 61 8.01 2.61 4.80
N LYS A 62 8.23 2.64 6.11
CA LYS A 62 7.84 1.53 6.99
C LYS A 62 6.33 1.44 7.12
N VAL A 63 5.65 2.58 7.27
CA VAL A 63 4.19 2.63 7.25
C VAL A 63 3.65 2.15 5.90
N ARG A 64 4.19 2.61 4.77
CA ARG A 64 3.77 2.11 3.45
C ARG A 64 3.91 0.60 3.33
N LEU A 65 5.01 0.02 3.80
CA LEU A 65 5.24 -1.41 3.74
C LEU A 65 4.20 -2.18 4.57
N VAL A 66 3.91 -1.75 5.81
CA VAL A 66 2.89 -2.39 6.64
C VAL A 66 1.49 -2.22 6.03
N MET A 67 1.15 -1.02 5.56
CA MET A 67 -0.15 -0.74 4.94
C MET A 67 -0.36 -1.50 3.63
N THR A 68 0.73 -1.78 2.90
CA THR A 68 0.72 -2.66 1.73
C THR A 68 0.33 -4.08 2.13
N GLN A 69 0.93 -4.64 3.18
CA GLN A 69 0.58 -5.98 3.68
C GLN A 69 -0.87 -6.04 4.20
N VAL A 70 -1.32 -5.00 4.91
CA VAL A 70 -2.73 -4.86 5.31
C VAL A 70 -3.64 -4.88 4.07
N THR A 71 -3.26 -4.16 3.01
CA THR A 71 -4.06 -4.09 1.77
C THR A 71 -4.15 -5.45 1.08
N ILE A 72 -3.03 -6.16 0.95
CA ILE A 72 -2.99 -7.50 0.36
C ILE A 72 -3.95 -8.44 1.09
N GLU A 73 -3.91 -8.46 2.43
CA GLU A 73 -4.77 -9.35 3.22
C GLU A 73 -6.24 -8.96 3.14
N TYR A 74 -6.57 -7.67 3.08
CA TYR A 74 -7.93 -7.22 2.79
C TYR A 74 -8.40 -7.67 1.39
N GLN A 75 -7.57 -7.50 0.36
CA GLN A 75 -7.92 -7.89 -1.00
C GLN A 75 -8.13 -9.40 -1.14
N LYS A 76 -7.31 -10.20 -0.49
CA LYS A 76 -7.49 -11.66 -0.42
C LYS A 76 -8.75 -12.04 0.34
N LEU A 77 -9.03 -11.40 1.48
CA LEU A 77 -10.26 -11.60 2.23
C LEU A 77 -11.51 -11.35 1.37
N LEU A 78 -11.49 -10.31 0.53
CA LEU A 78 -12.60 -10.03 -0.41
C LEU A 78 -12.67 -11.06 -1.55
N ALA A 79 -11.54 -11.47 -2.10
CA ALA A 79 -11.49 -12.44 -3.20
C ALA A 79 -11.94 -13.84 -2.76
N GLU A 80 -11.67 -14.20 -1.51
CA GLU A 80 -11.94 -15.51 -0.91
C GLU A 80 -13.10 -15.46 0.10
N SER A 81 -14.00 -14.46 -0.02
CA SER A 81 -15.04 -14.16 0.97
C SER A 81 -16.04 -15.30 1.24
N ASN A 82 -16.11 -16.29 0.34
CA ASN A 82 -16.99 -17.46 0.48
C ASN A 82 -16.30 -18.67 1.13
N ASP A 83 -15.03 -18.55 1.49
CA ASP A 83 -14.25 -19.59 2.17
C ASP A 83 -14.02 -19.18 3.65
N PRO A 84 -14.69 -19.84 4.61
CA PRO A 84 -14.54 -19.52 6.03
C PRO A 84 -13.11 -19.73 6.57
N GLU A 85 -12.37 -20.71 6.07
CA GLU A 85 -11.00 -20.98 6.52
C GLU A 85 -10.06 -19.87 6.03
N ALA A 86 -10.20 -19.47 4.76
CA ALA A 86 -9.51 -18.33 4.20
C ALA A 86 -9.83 -17.03 4.94
N ALA A 87 -11.10 -16.79 5.26
CA ALA A 87 -11.53 -15.59 5.99
C ALA A 87 -10.85 -15.49 7.37
N VAL A 88 -10.80 -16.60 8.12
CA VAL A 88 -10.10 -16.65 9.42
C VAL A 88 -8.60 -16.42 9.25
N LEU A 89 -7.99 -17.02 8.22
CA LEU A 89 -6.57 -16.85 7.92
C LEU A 89 -6.23 -15.37 7.65
N HIS A 90 -6.96 -14.72 6.74
CA HIS A 90 -6.73 -13.33 6.37
C HIS A 90 -7.04 -12.36 7.52
N ALA A 91 -8.13 -12.59 8.28
CA ALA A 91 -8.43 -11.80 9.46
C ALA A 91 -7.32 -11.89 10.53
N THR A 92 -6.76 -13.09 10.72
CA THR A 92 -5.63 -13.29 11.64
C THR A 92 -4.39 -12.51 11.17
N ARG A 93 -4.08 -12.54 9.87
CA ARG A 93 -2.95 -11.79 9.31
C ARG A 93 -3.16 -10.28 9.36
N LEU A 94 -4.38 -9.81 9.10
CA LEU A 94 -4.77 -8.41 9.28
C LEU A 94 -4.51 -7.93 10.71
N ALA A 95 -4.86 -8.74 11.72
CA ALA A 95 -4.57 -8.42 13.12
C ALA A 95 -3.06 -8.29 13.36
N ARG A 96 -2.24 -9.20 12.83
CA ARG A 96 -0.78 -9.17 12.97
C ARG A 96 -0.15 -7.95 12.28
N HIS A 97 -0.59 -7.60 11.08
CA HIS A 97 -0.12 -6.39 10.42
C HIS A 97 -0.60 -5.11 11.13
N GLY A 98 -1.79 -5.15 11.73
CA GLY A 98 -2.29 -4.09 12.60
C GLY A 98 -1.43 -3.87 13.83
N GLU A 99 -0.97 -4.94 14.49
CA GLU A 99 -0.01 -4.88 15.60
C GLU A 99 1.33 -4.28 15.16
N CYS A 100 1.81 -4.62 13.95
CA CYS A 100 3.02 -3.99 13.40
C CYS A 100 2.83 -2.48 13.16
N LEU A 101 1.66 -2.07 12.69
CA LEU A 101 1.36 -0.66 12.50
C LEU A 101 1.28 0.07 13.85
N ASP A 102 0.60 -0.53 14.83
CA ASP A 102 0.50 0.00 16.20
C ASP A 102 1.89 0.22 16.82
N TYR A 103 2.82 -0.71 16.62
CA TYR A 103 4.21 -0.55 17.05
C TYR A 103 4.91 0.68 16.41
N LEU A 104 4.60 0.99 15.15
CA LEU A 104 5.24 2.09 14.42
C LEU A 104 4.64 3.47 14.75
N VAL A 105 3.32 3.55 14.92
CA VAL A 105 2.60 4.84 14.99
C VAL A 105 1.73 5.01 16.24
N GLY A 106 1.67 4.01 17.12
CA GLY A 106 0.86 4.01 18.34
C GLY A 106 -0.62 4.22 18.06
N ASP A 107 -1.26 5.07 18.88
CA ASP A 107 -2.70 5.37 18.85
C ASP A 107 -3.25 5.78 17.47
N ALA A 108 -2.38 6.28 16.57
CA ALA A 108 -2.77 6.63 15.20
C ALA A 108 -3.15 5.41 14.34
N ALA A 109 -2.64 4.21 14.67
CA ALA A 109 -2.83 2.99 13.88
C ALA A 109 -4.30 2.69 13.60
N ARG A 110 -5.15 2.79 14.63
CA ARG A 110 -6.60 2.53 14.50
C ARG A 110 -7.26 3.46 13.46
N THR A 111 -6.89 4.74 13.48
CA THR A 111 -7.44 5.74 12.55
C THR A 111 -6.91 5.51 11.13
N MET A 112 -5.62 5.19 10.99
CA MET A 112 -5.00 4.89 9.70
C MET A 112 -5.61 3.64 9.04
N LEU A 113 -5.81 2.56 9.79
CA LEU A 113 -6.47 1.35 9.31
C LEU A 113 -7.92 1.62 8.89
N ALA A 114 -8.65 2.45 9.64
CA ALA A 114 -10.03 2.81 9.29
C ALA A 114 -10.10 3.59 7.97
N ARG A 115 -9.15 4.51 7.73
CA ARG A 115 -9.05 5.25 6.44
C ARG A 115 -8.71 4.32 5.29
N LEU A 116 -7.71 3.46 5.46
CA LEU A 116 -7.35 2.47 4.43
C LEU A 116 -8.51 1.54 4.12
N LYS A 117 -9.23 1.05 5.13
CA LYS A 117 -10.43 0.22 4.94
C LYS A 117 -11.49 0.93 4.10
N ALA A 118 -11.71 2.23 4.32
CA ALA A 118 -12.67 3.01 3.53
C ALA A 118 -12.27 3.10 2.05
N GLU A 119 -10.98 3.30 1.76
CA GLU A 119 -10.47 3.28 0.39
C GLU A 119 -10.57 1.89 -0.24
N ILE A 120 -10.32 0.84 0.55
CA ILE A 120 -10.41 -0.54 0.06
C ILE A 120 -11.85 -0.93 -0.28
N LEU A 121 -12.81 -0.56 0.56
CA LEU A 121 -14.22 -0.92 0.45
C LEU A 121 -15.06 0.13 -0.30
N ASN A 122 -14.42 0.93 -1.16
CA ASN A 122 -15.00 2.09 -1.86
C ASN A 122 -16.09 1.77 -2.92
N THR A 123 -16.63 0.55 -2.94
CA THR A 123 -17.78 0.13 -3.75
C THR A 123 -18.77 -0.69 -2.93
N GLN A 124 -20.04 -0.71 -3.37
CA GLN A 124 -21.07 -1.52 -2.73
C GLN A 124 -20.75 -3.03 -2.78
N GLU A 125 -20.17 -3.50 -3.88
CA GLU A 125 -19.79 -4.91 -4.06
C GLU A 125 -18.74 -5.33 -3.01
N ARG A 126 -17.68 -4.54 -2.86
CA ARG A 126 -16.60 -4.78 -1.88
C ARG A 126 -17.13 -4.70 -0.44
N SER A 127 -18.00 -3.74 -0.17
CA SER A 127 -18.66 -3.61 1.15
C SER A 127 -19.58 -4.78 1.50
N ARG A 128 -20.14 -5.48 0.50
CA ARG A 128 -20.98 -6.68 0.72
C ARG A 128 -20.16 -7.96 0.86
N ALA A 129 -18.99 -8.01 0.26
CA ALA A 129 -18.08 -9.15 0.35
C ALA A 129 -17.28 -9.17 1.67
N TYR A 130 -17.10 -8.02 2.31
CA TYR A 130 -16.51 -7.90 3.65
C TYR A 130 -17.51 -8.25 4.76
#